data_AF-G4ST45-F1
#
_entry.id   AF-G4ST45-F1
#
_cell.length_a   1.000
_cell.length_b   1.000
_cell.length_c   1.000
_cell.angle_alpha   90.00
_cell.angle_beta   90.00
_cell.angle_gamma   90.00
#
_symmetry.space_group_name_H-M   'P 1'
#
loop_
_entity.id
_entity.type
_entity.pdbx_description
1 polymer ?
#
loop_
_entity_poly.entity_id
_entity_poly.type
_entity_poly.pdbx_seq_one_letter_code
_entity_poly.pdbx_strand_id
1 'polypeptide(L)'
;MIVRIVFIVALFLPFRVAAWDDDAVLSFIGRVNPTLLAQQNVTKAYAKPDALTWALQNTSLAGRVGVGGTEFRDDPYTVFGGLQINIPLSSVKEEREAALKQVAEAKAFDDMLSRVVADIVQLRQLEADLEASEVKRTFLKEKAAWVKDRIDQGYASDMNELWQIGSKVNAEDALVAKDTLLIKTQRYKLARYAGPEWRTLLAYLEGKTETLGGTDG
;
A
#
# COMPACT_ATOMS: atom_id res chain seq x y z
N MET A 1 47.01 15.58 -2.60
CA MET A 1 46.08 14.69 -3.33
C MET A 1 44.94 14.15 -2.47
N ILE A 2 45.20 13.75 -1.22
CA ILE A 2 44.21 13.17 -0.30
C ILE A 2 43.02 14.12 -0.03
N VAL A 3 43.26 15.43 0.12
CA VAL A 3 42.19 16.43 0.38
C VAL A 3 41.18 16.54 -0.77
N ARG A 4 41.62 16.38 -2.03
CA ARG A 4 40.72 16.39 -3.20
C ARG A 4 39.87 15.13 -3.29
N ILE A 5 40.41 13.98 -2.87
CA ILE A 5 39.70 12.70 -2.88
C ILE A 5 38.62 12.69 -1.78
N VAL A 6 38.91 13.24 -0.60
CA VAL A 6 37.89 13.37 0.47
C VAL A 6 36.75 14.29 0.04
N PHE A 7 37.04 15.38 -0.68
CA PHE A 7 35.99 16.28 -1.20
C PHE A 7 35.12 15.61 -2.27
N ILE A 8 35.71 14.78 -3.14
CA ILE A 8 34.96 14.04 -4.18
C ILE A 8 34.11 12.93 -3.53
N VAL A 9 34.64 12.21 -2.53
CA VAL A 9 33.87 11.17 -1.81
C VAL A 9 32.73 11.78 -0.99
N ALA A 10 32.91 12.98 -0.41
CA ALA A 10 31.83 13.69 0.27
C ALA A 10 30.75 14.21 -0.70
N LEU A 11 31.12 14.56 -1.93
CA LEU A 11 30.18 15.00 -2.97
C LEU A 11 29.41 13.83 -3.62
N PHE A 12 29.93 12.61 -3.51
CA PHE A 12 29.33 11.36 -3.98
C PHE A 12 28.67 10.53 -2.86
N LEU A 13 28.67 11.00 -1.61
CA LEU A 13 27.75 10.45 -0.63
C LEU A 13 26.35 10.82 -1.12
N PRO A 14 25.52 9.85 -1.52
CA PRO A 14 24.14 10.17 -1.82
C PRO A 14 23.64 10.81 -0.54
N PHE A 15 23.05 12.00 -0.65
CA PHE A 15 22.22 12.55 0.39
C PHE A 15 21.35 11.38 0.85
N ARG A 16 21.68 10.79 2.01
CA ARG A 16 20.76 9.94 2.73
C ARG A 16 19.71 10.88 3.26
N VAL A 17 18.89 11.41 2.35
CA VAL A 17 17.49 11.62 2.65
C VAL A 17 17.10 10.31 3.29
N ALA A 18 16.64 10.37 4.53
CA ALA A 18 15.95 9.27 5.18
C ALA A 18 14.66 9.03 4.38
N ALA A 19 14.83 8.60 3.14
CA ALA A 19 13.79 8.25 2.21
C ALA A 19 13.38 6.86 2.67
N TRP A 20 12.29 6.85 3.43
CA TRP A 20 11.45 5.69 3.63
C TRP A 20 11.35 4.89 2.32
N ASP A 21 11.34 3.57 2.42
CA ASP A 21 11.40 2.67 1.26
C ASP A 21 10.00 2.44 0.67
N ASP A 22 9.87 2.61 -0.65
CA ASP A 22 8.62 2.42 -1.38
C ASP A 22 8.14 0.96 -1.26
N ASP A 23 9.07 0.00 -1.32
CA ASP A 23 8.75 -1.43 -1.22
C ASP A 23 8.27 -1.80 0.20
N ALA A 24 8.84 -1.17 1.22
CA ALA A 24 8.40 -1.35 2.61
C ALA A 24 6.97 -0.82 2.81
N VAL A 25 6.63 0.33 2.23
CA VAL A 25 5.28 0.89 2.31
C VAL A 25 4.26 0.02 1.57
N LEU A 26 4.57 -0.42 0.35
CA LEU A 26 3.69 -1.26 -0.46
C LEU A 26 3.44 -2.62 0.20
N SER A 27 4.49 -3.28 0.68
CA SER A 27 4.38 -4.57 1.36
C SER A 27 3.61 -4.47 2.69
N PHE A 28 3.81 -3.39 3.44
CA PHE A 28 3.05 -3.13 4.67
C PHE A 28 1.56 -2.93 4.35
N ILE A 29 1.22 -2.02 3.44
CA ILE A 29 -0.19 -1.77 3.05
C ILE A 29 -0.84 -3.06 2.52
N GLY A 30 -0.15 -3.82 1.67
CA GLY A 30 -0.66 -5.09 1.14
C GLY A 30 -1.04 -6.10 2.24
N ARG A 31 -0.33 -6.08 3.38
CA ARG A 31 -0.59 -6.97 4.52
C ARG A 31 -1.74 -6.50 5.41
N VAL A 32 -1.82 -5.21 5.71
CA VAL A 32 -2.70 -4.69 6.77
C VAL A 32 -4.00 -4.08 6.25
N ASN A 33 -4.14 -3.89 4.93
CA ASN A 33 -5.28 -3.18 4.37
C ASN A 33 -6.61 -3.92 4.64
N PRO A 34 -7.58 -3.29 5.32
CA PRO A 34 -8.83 -3.94 5.72
C PRO A 34 -9.72 -4.34 4.54
N THR A 35 -9.66 -3.63 3.39
CA THR A 35 -10.47 -4.00 2.22
C THR A 35 -9.94 -5.27 1.55
N LEU A 36 -8.62 -5.45 1.53
CA LEU A 36 -7.99 -6.67 1.05
C LEU A 36 -8.28 -7.84 1.97
N LEU A 37 -8.17 -7.64 3.29
CA LEU A 37 -8.50 -8.68 4.27
C LEU A 37 -9.98 -9.09 4.17
N ALA A 38 -10.89 -8.15 3.94
CA ALA A 38 -12.30 -8.45 3.70
C ALA A 38 -12.52 -9.28 2.42
N GLN A 39 -11.85 -8.93 1.32
CA GLN A 39 -11.91 -9.69 0.06
C GLN A 39 -11.34 -11.10 0.24
N GLN A 40 -10.18 -11.24 0.89
CA GLN A 40 -9.58 -12.54 1.21
C GLN A 40 -10.51 -13.42 2.05
N ASN A 41 -11.20 -12.84 3.04
CA ASN A 41 -12.16 -13.59 3.85
C ASN A 41 -13.35 -14.08 3.02
N VAL A 42 -13.84 -13.27 2.07
CA VAL A 42 -14.88 -13.69 1.14
C VAL A 42 -14.36 -14.82 0.24
N THR A 43 -13.16 -14.68 -0.35
CA THR A 43 -12.59 -15.73 -1.20
C THR A 43 -12.39 -17.04 -0.44
N LYS A 44 -11.91 -16.97 0.82
CA LYS A 44 -11.75 -18.16 1.69
C LYS A 44 -13.08 -18.88 1.95
N ALA A 45 -14.19 -18.16 2.05
CA ALA A 45 -15.51 -18.77 2.22
C ALA A 45 -15.96 -19.60 1.01
N TYR A 46 -15.41 -19.32 -0.18
CA TYR A 46 -15.65 -20.05 -1.43
C TYR A 46 -14.49 -20.98 -1.83
N ALA A 47 -13.47 -21.14 -0.98
CA ALA A 47 -12.37 -22.06 -1.24
C ALA A 47 -12.88 -23.52 -1.19
N LYS A 48 -12.35 -24.38 -2.07
CA LYS A 48 -12.74 -25.79 -2.12
C LYS A 48 -12.52 -26.45 -0.75
N PRO A 49 -13.51 -27.19 -0.22
CA PRO A 49 -13.29 -28.04 0.95
C PRO A 49 -12.22 -29.08 0.63
N ASP A 50 -11.45 -29.46 1.65
CA ASP A 50 -10.48 -30.55 1.54
C ASP A 50 -11.17 -31.85 1.08
N ALA A 51 -10.46 -32.72 0.37
CA ALA A 51 -11.02 -33.91 -0.29
C ALA A 51 -11.78 -34.82 0.69
N LEU A 52 -11.32 -34.86 1.93
CA LEU A 52 -11.92 -35.60 3.03
C LEU A 52 -13.26 -35.01 3.48
N THR A 53 -13.34 -33.68 3.56
CA THR A 53 -14.56 -32.93 3.91
C THR A 53 -15.60 -33.02 2.78
N TRP A 54 -15.14 -32.96 1.52
CA TRP A 54 -16.00 -33.16 0.36
C TRP A 54 -16.61 -34.57 0.34
N ALA A 55 -15.80 -35.59 0.61
CA ALA A 55 -16.27 -36.97 0.66
C ALA A 55 -17.30 -37.19 1.80
N LEU A 56 -17.06 -36.60 2.97
CA LEU A 56 -17.99 -36.67 4.11
C LEU A 56 -19.31 -35.95 3.84
N GLN A 57 -19.30 -34.80 3.15
CA GLN A 57 -20.51 -34.05 2.83
C GLN A 57 -21.38 -34.73 1.76
N ASN A 58 -20.77 -35.51 0.87
CA ASN A 58 -21.44 -36.10 -0.30
C ASN A 58 -21.76 -37.61 -0.14
N THR A 59 -21.39 -38.22 0.98
CA THR A 59 -21.69 -39.62 1.27
C THR A 59 -22.84 -39.68 2.27
N SER A 60 -24.03 -40.10 1.83
CA SER A 60 -25.14 -40.42 2.73
C SER A 60 -25.32 -41.94 2.84
N LEU A 61 -25.37 -42.44 4.06
CA LEU A 61 -25.67 -43.84 4.35
C LEU A 61 -27.19 -43.97 4.50
N ALA A 62 -27.85 -44.50 3.49
CA ALA A 62 -29.29 -44.75 3.52
C ALA A 62 -29.55 -46.25 3.69
N GLY A 63 -30.02 -46.64 4.88
CA GLY A 63 -30.60 -47.97 5.11
C GLY A 63 -32.12 -47.89 4.97
N ARG A 64 -32.69 -48.57 3.98
CA ARG A 64 -34.15 -48.71 3.87
C ARG A 64 -34.52 -50.11 4.32
N VAL A 65 -35.25 -50.19 5.44
CA VAL A 65 -35.90 -51.41 5.91
C VAL A 65 -37.38 -51.29 5.53
N GLY A 66 -37.79 -52.04 4.49
CA GLY A 66 -39.17 -52.05 4.02
C GLY A 66 -39.87 -53.31 4.49
N VAL A 67 -40.99 -53.16 5.19
CA VAL A 67 -41.94 -54.25 5.46
C VAL A 67 -43.14 -54.01 4.55
N GLY A 68 -43.19 -54.72 3.44
CA GLY A 68 -44.24 -54.59 2.44
C GLY A 68 -44.53 -55.97 1.85
N GLY A 69 -45.56 -56.64 2.36
CA GLY A 69 -46.07 -57.88 1.80
C GLY A 69 -46.87 -57.57 0.54
N THR A 70 -46.45 -58.10 -0.60
CA THR A 70 -47.31 -58.27 -1.77
C THR A 70 -47.79 -59.72 -1.79
N GLU A 71 -49.03 -59.96 -2.23
CA GLU A 71 -49.79 -61.23 -2.18
C GLU A 71 -49.16 -62.45 -2.91
N PHE A 72 -47.87 -62.41 -3.26
CA PHE A 72 -47.22 -63.48 -4.04
C PHE A 72 -45.91 -64.02 -3.44
N ARG A 73 -45.55 -63.72 -2.18
CA ARG A 73 -44.41 -64.40 -1.51
C ARG A 73 -44.42 -64.27 0.02
N ASP A 74 -44.21 -65.39 0.71
CA ASP A 74 -44.32 -65.57 2.18
C ASP A 74 -43.07 -65.19 3.01
N ASP A 75 -42.12 -64.40 2.49
CA ASP A 75 -40.95 -63.93 3.25
C ASP A 75 -40.87 -62.39 3.26
N PRO A 76 -41.21 -61.69 4.37
CA PRO A 76 -41.47 -60.25 4.33
C PRO A 76 -40.27 -59.33 4.64
N TYR A 77 -39.03 -59.83 4.58
CA TYR A 77 -37.85 -59.03 4.97
C TYR A 77 -36.98 -58.70 3.76
N THR A 78 -37.14 -57.49 3.21
CA THR A 78 -36.19 -56.92 2.24
C THR A 78 -35.28 -55.91 2.95
N VAL A 79 -34.02 -56.30 3.15
CA VAL A 79 -32.99 -55.43 3.73
C VAL A 79 -32.17 -54.87 2.58
N PHE A 80 -32.34 -53.56 2.29
CA PHE A 80 -31.52 -52.87 1.30
C PHE A 80 -30.49 -51.98 2.01
N GLY A 81 -29.22 -52.37 1.90
CA GLY A 81 -28.08 -51.55 2.33
C GLY A 81 -27.39 -50.96 1.11
N GLY A 82 -27.47 -49.65 0.93
CA GLY A 82 -26.83 -48.94 -0.18
C GLY A 82 -26.02 -47.74 0.32
N LEU A 83 -24.83 -47.57 -0.24
CA LEU A 83 -24.08 -46.32 -0.15
C LEU A 83 -24.54 -45.41 -1.29
N GLN A 84 -25.17 -44.29 -0.95
CA GLN A 84 -25.57 -43.30 -1.94
C GLN A 84 -24.51 -42.19 -1.97
N ILE A 85 -23.70 -42.17 -3.02
CA ILE A 85 -22.76 -41.07 -3.29
C ILE A 85 -23.51 -40.08 -4.18
N ASN A 86 -23.79 -38.90 -3.65
CA ASN A 86 -24.38 -37.82 -4.43
C ASN A 86 -23.25 -37.01 -5.04
N ILE A 87 -23.01 -37.13 -6.36
CA ILE A 87 -22.04 -36.28 -7.07
C ILE A 87 -22.80 -35.07 -7.58
N PRO A 88 -22.72 -33.89 -6.92
CA PRO A 88 -23.47 -32.74 -7.36
C PRO A 88 -22.90 -32.20 -8.68
N LEU A 89 -23.77 -31.95 -9.66
CA LEU A 89 -23.45 -31.22 -10.90
C LEU A 89 -22.99 -29.77 -10.66
N SER A 90 -23.09 -29.27 -9.41
CA SER A 90 -22.63 -27.92 -9.02
C SER A 90 -21.10 -27.79 -8.98
N SER A 91 -20.32 -28.87 -8.99
CA SER A 91 -18.86 -28.81 -8.88
C SER A 91 -18.20 -27.90 -9.93
N VAL A 92 -18.65 -27.94 -11.19
CA VAL A 92 -18.09 -27.07 -12.26
C VAL A 92 -18.56 -25.62 -12.12
N LYS A 93 -19.77 -25.41 -11.59
CA LYS A 93 -20.33 -24.08 -11.35
C LYS A 93 -19.64 -23.40 -10.16
N GLU A 94 -19.44 -24.13 -9.08
CA GLU A 94 -18.70 -23.71 -7.89
C GLU A 94 -17.23 -23.43 -8.22
N GLU A 95 -16.60 -24.25 -9.07
CA GLU A 95 -15.25 -24.00 -9.59
C GLU A 95 -15.14 -22.68 -10.37
N ARG A 96 -16.11 -22.41 -11.24
CA ARG A 96 -16.16 -21.13 -11.97
C ARG A 96 -16.40 -19.97 -11.03
N GLU A 97 -17.30 -20.10 -10.06
CA GLU A 97 -17.58 -19.06 -9.08
C GLU A 97 -16.35 -18.77 -8.20
N ALA A 98 -15.63 -19.80 -7.74
CA ALA A 98 -14.39 -19.64 -6.98
C ALA A 98 -13.28 -18.98 -7.83
N ALA A 99 -13.09 -19.42 -9.08
CA ALA A 99 -12.12 -18.82 -9.99
C ALA A 99 -12.46 -17.34 -10.28
N LEU A 100 -13.73 -17.01 -10.49
CA LEU A 100 -14.18 -15.63 -10.68
C LEU A 100 -13.93 -14.75 -9.44
N LYS A 101 -14.08 -15.31 -8.23
CA LYS A 101 -13.77 -14.59 -6.98
C LYS A 101 -12.27 -14.35 -6.81
N GLN A 102 -11.43 -15.33 -7.13
CA GLN A 102 -9.97 -15.17 -7.12
C GLN A 102 -9.51 -14.10 -8.13
N VAL A 103 -10.08 -14.08 -9.34
CA VAL A 103 -9.81 -13.03 -10.33
C VAL A 103 -10.29 -11.67 -9.83
N ALA A 104 -11.46 -11.60 -9.18
CA ALA A 104 -11.97 -10.36 -8.60
C ALA A 104 -11.08 -9.84 -7.46
N GLU A 105 -10.54 -10.74 -6.63
CA GLU A 105 -9.56 -10.40 -5.59
C GLU A 105 -8.26 -9.86 -6.19
N ALA A 106 -7.70 -10.56 -7.18
CA ALA A 106 -6.49 -10.13 -7.87
C ALA A 106 -6.67 -8.74 -8.51
N LYS A 107 -7.83 -8.50 -9.14
CA LYS A 107 -8.16 -7.19 -9.69
C LYS A 107 -8.29 -6.12 -8.62
N ALA A 108 -8.97 -6.42 -7.51
CA ALA A 108 -9.10 -5.48 -6.39
C ALA A 108 -7.74 -5.13 -5.76
N PHE A 109 -6.82 -6.10 -5.72
CA PHE A 109 -5.44 -5.91 -5.27
C PHE A 109 -4.66 -5.00 -6.23
N ASP A 110 -4.71 -5.27 -7.53
CA ASP A 110 -4.05 -4.47 -8.56
C ASP A 110 -4.59 -3.03 -8.63
N ASP A 111 -5.91 -2.86 -8.58
CA ASP A 111 -6.58 -1.56 -8.52
C ASP A 111 -6.18 -0.76 -7.25
N MET A 112 -5.91 -1.44 -6.14
CA MET A 112 -5.46 -0.82 -4.90
C MET A 112 -3.98 -0.42 -5.00
N LEU A 113 -3.12 -1.34 -5.44
CA LEU A 113 -1.69 -1.09 -5.61
C LEU A 113 -1.42 0.06 -6.58
N SER A 114 -2.10 0.08 -7.73
CA SER A 114 -1.95 1.17 -8.71
C SER A 114 -2.28 2.55 -8.11
N ARG A 115 -3.31 2.64 -7.26
CA ARG A 115 -3.66 3.89 -6.54
C ARG A 115 -2.60 4.27 -5.52
N VAL A 116 -2.10 3.30 -4.75
CA VAL A 116 -1.05 3.54 -3.74
C VAL A 116 0.24 3.99 -4.42
N VAL A 117 0.65 3.34 -5.51
CA VAL A 117 1.81 3.74 -6.30
C VAL A 117 1.64 5.15 -6.86
N ALA A 118 0.46 5.49 -7.40
CA ALA A 118 0.19 6.85 -7.87
C ALA A 118 0.31 7.89 -6.74
N ASP A 119 -0.18 7.57 -5.55
CA ASP A 119 -0.07 8.43 -4.38
C ASP A 119 1.37 8.55 -3.83
N ILE A 120 2.18 7.49 -3.93
CA ILE A 120 3.62 7.49 -3.63
C ILE A 120 4.35 8.40 -4.61
N VAL A 121 4.11 8.23 -5.92
CA VAL A 121 4.73 9.08 -6.96
C VAL A 121 4.38 10.55 -6.73
N GLN A 122 3.13 10.85 -6.38
CA GLN A 122 2.72 12.21 -6.05
C GLN A 122 3.46 12.74 -4.80
N LEU A 123 3.64 11.92 -3.76
CA LEU A 123 4.41 12.32 -2.58
C LEU A 123 5.88 12.60 -2.94
N ARG A 124 6.51 11.73 -3.73
CA ARG A 124 7.91 11.91 -4.20
C ARG A 124 8.07 13.18 -5.03
N GLN A 125 7.11 13.49 -5.89
CA GLN A 125 7.12 14.73 -6.66
C GLN A 125 7.08 15.96 -5.74
N LEU A 126 6.20 15.97 -4.74
CA LEU A 126 6.10 17.07 -3.78
C LEU A 126 7.37 17.21 -2.92
N GLU A 127 7.97 16.09 -2.50
CA GLU A 127 9.25 16.08 -1.77
C GLU A 127 10.38 16.65 -2.66
N ALA A 128 10.44 16.28 -3.94
CA ALA A 128 11.41 16.82 -4.88
C ALA A 128 11.20 18.32 -5.14
N ASP A 129 9.95 18.76 -5.27
CA ASP A 129 9.60 20.17 -5.45
C ASP A 129 9.99 21.01 -4.21
N LEU A 130 9.76 20.47 -3.01
CA LEU A 130 10.17 21.09 -1.75
C LEU A 130 11.69 21.29 -1.70
N GLU A 131 12.47 20.23 -1.94
CA GLU A 131 13.94 20.30 -1.96
C GLU A 131 14.44 21.31 -3.01
N ALA A 132 13.84 21.31 -4.20
CA ALA A 132 14.18 22.27 -5.25
C ALA A 132 13.89 23.72 -4.83
N SER A 133 12.76 23.99 -4.16
CA SER A 133 12.43 25.32 -3.64
C SER A 133 13.32 25.71 -2.46
N GLU A 134 13.73 24.78 -1.61
CA GLU A 134 14.70 25.05 -0.54
C GLU A 134 16.07 25.46 -1.10
N VAL A 135 16.57 24.77 -2.13
CA VAL A 135 17.82 25.13 -2.82
C VAL A 135 17.72 26.50 -3.50
N LYS A 136 16.59 26.81 -4.15
CA LYS A 136 16.38 28.16 -4.75
C LYS A 136 16.36 29.24 -3.68
N ARG A 137 15.68 28.96 -2.57
CA ARG A 137 15.54 29.88 -1.44
C ARG A 137 16.89 30.18 -0.79
N THR A 138 17.73 29.16 -0.54
CA THR A 138 19.08 29.38 0.03
C THR A 138 19.93 30.23 -0.90
N PHE A 139 19.94 29.91 -2.19
CA PHE A 139 20.63 30.71 -3.20
C PHE A 139 20.15 32.18 -3.23
N LEU A 140 18.83 32.41 -3.21
CA LEU A 140 18.29 33.77 -3.20
C LEU A 140 18.66 34.54 -1.93
N LYS A 141 18.72 33.88 -0.77
CA LYS A 141 19.15 34.48 0.50
C LYS A 141 20.63 34.85 0.48
N GLU A 142 21.49 33.96 -0.03
CA GLU A 142 22.92 34.24 -0.22
C GLU A 142 23.12 35.43 -1.18
N LYS A 143 22.37 35.44 -2.30
CA LYS A 143 22.40 36.57 -3.23
C LYS A 143 21.94 37.86 -2.57
N ALA A 144 20.87 37.84 -1.77
CA ALA A 144 20.39 39.01 -1.03
C ALA A 144 21.45 39.54 -0.05
N ALA A 145 22.13 38.64 0.67
CA ALA A 145 23.21 39.01 1.59
C ALA A 145 24.39 39.67 0.85
N TRP A 146 24.77 39.13 -0.32
CA TRP A 146 25.81 39.71 -1.16
C TRP A 146 25.45 41.10 -1.70
N VAL A 147 24.21 41.28 -2.19
CA VAL A 147 23.74 42.60 -2.66
C VAL A 147 23.72 43.60 -1.50
N LYS A 148 23.29 43.17 -0.31
CA LYS A 148 23.29 44.01 0.89
C LYS A 148 24.70 44.50 1.24
N ASP A 149 25.70 43.63 1.24
CA ASP A 149 27.10 44.00 1.50
C ASP A 149 27.61 45.06 0.50
N ARG A 150 27.21 44.95 -0.78
CA ARG A 150 27.55 45.96 -1.79
C ARG A 150 26.85 47.30 -1.56
N ILE A 151 25.59 47.30 -1.13
CA ILE A 151 24.88 48.54 -0.77
C ILE A 151 25.59 49.21 0.41
N ASP A 152 25.98 48.43 1.42
CA ASP A 152 26.71 48.92 2.60
C ASP A 152 28.09 49.50 2.22
N GLN A 153 28.72 48.98 1.16
CA GLN A 153 29.95 49.52 0.56
C GLN A 153 29.73 50.78 -0.33
N GLY A 154 28.50 51.27 -0.44
CA GLY A 154 28.17 52.55 -1.10
C GLY A 154 27.50 52.42 -2.48
N TYR A 155 27.20 51.21 -2.97
CA TYR A 155 26.49 51.01 -4.23
C TYR A 155 24.96 51.13 -4.07
N ALA A 156 24.48 52.37 -3.89
CA ALA A 156 23.06 52.68 -3.64
C ALA A 156 22.10 52.29 -4.78
N SER A 157 22.61 52.08 -6.01
CA SER A 157 21.84 51.64 -7.18
C SER A 157 21.18 50.28 -7.02
N ASP A 158 21.71 49.45 -6.11
CA ASP A 158 21.34 48.04 -6.01
C ASP A 158 20.17 47.82 -5.03
N MET A 159 19.66 48.89 -4.40
CA MET A 159 18.51 48.85 -3.49
C MET A 159 17.25 48.28 -4.15
N ASN A 160 16.98 48.64 -5.41
CA ASN A 160 15.83 48.08 -6.14
C ASN A 160 16.04 46.58 -6.43
N GLU A 161 17.27 46.16 -6.72
CA GLU A 161 17.60 44.74 -6.91
C GLU A 161 17.37 43.95 -5.61
N LEU A 162 17.74 44.50 -4.45
CA LEU A 162 17.49 43.89 -3.16
C LEU A 162 15.99 43.68 -2.90
N TRP A 163 15.14 44.66 -3.21
CA TRP A 163 13.68 44.52 -3.12
C TRP A 163 13.13 43.44 -4.06
N GLN A 164 13.64 43.36 -5.29
CA GLN A 164 13.25 42.32 -6.24
C GLN A 164 13.65 40.92 -5.76
N ILE A 165 14.85 40.76 -5.20
CA ILE A 165 15.29 39.49 -4.60
C ILE A 165 14.42 39.15 -3.38
N GLY A 166 14.14 40.11 -2.51
CA GLY A 166 13.28 39.91 -1.34
C GLY A 166 11.87 39.44 -1.71
N SER A 167 11.27 40.01 -2.76
CA SER A 167 9.98 39.54 -3.30
C SER A 167 10.04 38.09 -3.77
N LYS A 168 11.12 37.70 -4.48
CA LYS A 168 11.33 36.32 -4.91
C LYS A 168 11.55 35.35 -3.74
N VAL A 169 12.30 35.75 -2.71
CA VAL A 169 12.48 34.96 -1.49
C VAL A 169 11.13 34.71 -0.82
N ASN A 170 10.29 35.74 -0.69
CA ASN A 170 8.97 35.61 -0.10
C ASN A 170 8.05 34.68 -0.92
N ALA A 171 8.14 34.74 -2.25
CA ALA A 171 7.42 33.82 -3.13
C ALA A 171 7.87 32.36 -2.92
N GLU A 172 9.18 32.10 -2.81
CA GLU A 172 9.71 30.77 -2.50
C GLU A 172 9.35 30.30 -1.07
N ASP A 173 9.37 31.20 -0.08
CA ASP A 173 8.91 30.88 1.29
C ASP A 173 7.44 30.43 1.30
N ALA A 174 6.59 31.08 0.51
CA ALA A 174 5.19 30.69 0.36
C ALA A 174 5.03 29.33 -0.34
N LEU A 175 5.87 29.02 -1.34
CA LEU A 175 5.89 27.70 -2.00
C LEU A 175 6.32 26.60 -1.04
N VAL A 176 7.42 26.80 -0.31
CA VAL A 176 7.91 25.86 0.73
C VAL A 176 6.82 25.57 1.76
N ALA A 177 6.12 26.60 2.24
CA ALA A 177 5.03 26.43 3.21
C ALA A 177 3.84 25.64 2.63
N LYS A 178 3.46 25.93 1.38
CA LYS A 178 2.39 25.23 0.66
C LYS A 178 2.76 23.75 0.47
N ASP A 179 3.95 23.47 -0.06
CA ASP A 179 4.39 22.11 -0.37
C ASP A 179 4.58 21.28 0.90
N THR A 180 5.09 21.88 1.97
CA THR A 180 5.15 21.24 3.31
C THR A 180 3.78 20.75 3.79
N LEU A 181 2.73 21.56 3.59
CA LEU A 181 1.37 21.19 4.00
C LEU A 181 0.78 20.10 3.09
N LEU A 182 1.04 20.17 1.79
CA LEU A 182 0.63 19.15 0.82
C LEU A 182 1.31 17.80 1.10
N ILE A 183 2.62 17.79 1.37
CA ILE A 183 3.38 16.59 1.77
C ILE A 183 2.76 15.95 3.00
N LYS A 184 2.49 16.73 4.06
CA LYS A 184 1.83 16.21 5.28
C LYS A 184 0.49 15.57 4.93
N THR A 185 -0.34 16.26 4.16
CA THR A 185 -1.67 15.75 3.77
C THR A 185 -1.56 14.46 2.96
N GLN A 186 -0.60 14.39 2.04
CA GLN A 186 -0.36 13.21 1.22
C GLN A 186 0.16 12.03 2.05
N ARG A 187 1.04 12.26 3.04
CA ARG A 187 1.47 11.23 4.00
C ARG A 187 0.29 10.68 4.81
N TYR A 188 -0.62 11.54 5.27
CA TYR A 188 -1.85 11.11 5.93
C TYR A 188 -2.76 10.29 5.00
N LYS A 189 -2.87 10.69 3.74
CA LYS A 189 -3.65 9.95 2.73
C LYS A 189 -3.07 8.54 2.51
N LEU A 190 -1.75 8.43 2.35
CA LEU A 190 -1.05 7.15 2.20
C LEU A 190 -1.21 6.28 3.46
N ALA A 191 -1.02 6.86 4.64
CA ALA A 191 -1.19 6.17 5.91
C ALA A 191 -2.59 5.56 6.08
N ARG A 192 -3.63 6.21 5.53
CA ARG A 192 -5.02 5.75 5.62
C ARG A 192 -5.27 4.41 4.92
N TYR A 193 -4.47 4.04 3.92
CA TYR A 193 -4.57 2.72 3.28
C TYR A 193 -4.25 1.58 4.24
N ALA A 194 -3.45 1.83 5.29
CA ALA A 194 -3.13 0.85 6.32
C ALA A 194 -4.27 0.62 7.35
N GLY A 195 -5.39 1.34 7.24
CA GLY A 195 -6.55 1.13 8.10
C GLY A 195 -6.21 1.30 9.59
N PRO A 196 -6.41 0.30 10.47
CA PRO A 196 -6.10 0.40 11.90
C PRO A 196 -4.64 0.76 12.21
N GLU A 197 -3.70 0.34 11.35
CA GLU A 197 -2.26 0.54 11.55
C GLU A 197 -1.72 1.84 10.92
N TRP A 198 -2.62 2.77 10.55
CA TRP A 198 -2.26 4.03 9.91
C TRP A 198 -1.22 4.85 10.68
N ARG A 199 -1.23 4.80 12.02
CA ARG A 199 -0.29 5.56 12.85
C ARG A 199 1.15 5.08 12.68
N THR A 200 1.34 3.77 12.55
CA THR A 200 2.66 3.14 12.33
C THR A 200 3.20 3.57 10.98
N LEU A 201 2.36 3.50 9.94
CA LEU A 201 2.75 3.92 8.60
C LEU A 201 3.05 5.42 8.52
N LEU A 202 2.23 6.26 9.17
CA LEU A 202 2.49 7.69 9.23
C LEU A 202 3.81 8.02 9.94
N ALA A 203 4.10 7.37 11.07
CA ALA A 203 5.35 7.59 11.80
C ALA A 203 6.58 7.25 10.94
N TYR A 204 6.50 6.20 10.13
CA TYR A 204 7.55 5.83 9.19
C TYR A 204 7.71 6.85 8.05
N LEU A 205 6.60 7.26 7.42
CA LEU A 205 6.62 8.29 6.37
C LEU A 205 7.10 9.66 6.87
N GLU A 206 6.92 9.95 8.16
CA GLU A 206 7.45 11.14 8.82
C GLU A 206 8.92 11.01 9.26
N GLY A 207 9.54 9.85 9.07
CA GLY A 207 10.91 9.57 9.50
C GLY A 207 11.06 9.43 11.03
N LYS A 208 9.97 9.25 11.77
CA LYS A 208 9.98 9.07 13.23
C LYS A 208 10.32 7.64 13.65
N THR A 209 10.18 6.68 12.73
CA THR A 209 10.51 5.27 12.93
C THR A 209 11.25 4.77 11.71
N GLU A 210 12.33 4.01 11.91
CA GLU A 210 13.16 3.48 10.80
C GLU A 210 12.61 2.19 10.19
N THR A 211 11.63 1.54 10.84
CA THR A 211 11.12 0.22 10.41
C THR A 211 9.60 0.14 10.49
N LEU A 212 8.96 -0.34 9.42
CA LEU A 212 7.55 -0.72 9.38
C LEU A 212 7.39 -2.16 9.87
N GLY A 213 7.12 -2.32 11.16
CA GLY A 213 7.00 -3.63 11.79
C GLY A 213 8.35 -4.11 12.33
N GLY A 214 8.47 -4.13 13.65
CA GLY A 214 9.53 -4.86 14.31
C GLY A 214 9.33 -6.36 14.09
N THR A 215 10.09 -6.90 13.15
CA THR A 215 10.54 -8.29 13.17
C THR A 215 11.96 -8.29 12.64
N ASP A 216 12.91 -7.99 13.53
CA ASP A 216 14.17 -8.74 13.51
C ASP A 216 13.79 -10.22 13.72
N GLY A 217 14.04 -11.02 12.70
CA GLY A 217 13.93 -12.47 12.69
C GLY A 217 14.87 -13.00 11.63
#